data_AF-A0A1G5ZCT4-F1
#
_entry.id   AF-A0A1G5ZCT4-F1
#
_cell.length_a   1.000
_cell.length_b   1.000
_cell.length_c   1.000
_cell.angle_alpha   90.00
_cell.angle_beta   90.00
_cell.angle_gamma   90.00
#
_symmetry.space_group_name_H-M   'P 1'
#
loop_
_entity.id
_entity.type
_entity.pdbx_description
1 polymer ?
#
loop_
_entity_poly.entity_id
_entity_poly.type
_entity_poly.pdbx_seq_one_letter_code
_entity_poly.pdbx_strand_id
1 'polypeptide(L)'
;MEQALEKLHEINGYLVENAKGENGLGLLHGKLGLSIYFYHLARKTENQEFLEAAENLVGEIFEKLGQAKLPADFENGLAGIAYGISYLVNSDFVEADLDDTLGELDDRIFKFLEDQKGKLAANVRNGIIGYLLYCLDRLENSLKSGHTSNIYIFQKLGAELLNHLGQLVEEEKLQNREPQLFSIFWDLPLALILLAKSKKLQVNAFKAERILDYLLPSLISLFPNLHSNRIYLVLGIESVLKEIEHPILKRHASFLKSNIDVKTIFNTECKNLNICVLDGVSGLRLISKMIAEITGDDSFIPSDKLIFRKINKSECWGEEVFYSLFKKSIGLVSGLPGIGWTLLESLSDVADLEVEKKSEIVKTG
;
A
#
# COMPACT_ATOMS: atom_id res chain seq x y z
N MET A 1 -23.56 4.20 -10.10
CA MET A 1 -22.61 5.29 -10.38
C MET A 1 -22.98 6.47 -9.51
N GLU A 2 -24.17 7.06 -9.66
CA GLU A 2 -24.71 8.14 -8.80
C GLU A 2 -24.53 7.91 -7.29
N GLN A 3 -25.05 6.81 -6.73
CA GLN A 3 -24.83 6.47 -5.31
C GLN A 3 -23.34 6.36 -4.90
N ALA A 4 -22.47 5.90 -5.80
CA ALA A 4 -21.04 5.79 -5.50
C ALA A 4 -20.37 7.18 -5.46
N LEU A 5 -20.84 8.11 -6.29
CA LEU A 5 -20.45 9.52 -6.26
C LEU A 5 -20.94 10.21 -4.97
N GLU A 6 -22.18 9.97 -4.57
CA GLU A 6 -22.69 10.46 -3.28
C GLU A 6 -21.83 9.98 -2.11
N LYS A 7 -21.42 8.71 -2.12
CA LYS A 7 -20.50 8.17 -1.11
C LYS A 7 -19.12 8.79 -1.15
N LEU A 8 -18.58 9.06 -2.33
CA LEU A 8 -17.32 9.79 -2.45
C LEU A 8 -17.42 11.19 -1.82
N HIS A 9 -18.50 11.92 -2.07
CA HIS A 9 -18.71 13.23 -1.46
C HIS A 9 -18.90 13.16 0.07
N GLU A 10 -19.65 12.18 0.58
CA GLU A 10 -19.81 11.95 2.02
C GLU A 10 -18.46 11.68 2.69
N ILE A 11 -17.64 10.82 2.07
CA ILE A 11 -16.26 10.54 2.51
C ILE A 11 -15.43 11.83 2.54
N ASN A 12 -15.44 12.61 1.46
CA ASN A 12 -14.63 13.82 1.35
C ASN A 12 -15.01 14.86 2.40
N GLY A 13 -16.31 15.13 2.58
CA GLY A 13 -16.80 16.05 3.59
C GLY A 13 -16.37 15.63 4.99
N TYR A 14 -16.57 14.35 5.33
CA TYR A 14 -16.13 13.81 6.62
C TYR A 14 -14.63 13.96 6.84
N LEU A 15 -13.81 13.63 5.84
CA LEU A 15 -12.36 13.68 5.95
C LEU A 15 -11.84 15.11 6.14
N VAL A 16 -12.39 16.09 5.41
CA VAL A 16 -12.00 17.51 5.57
C VAL A 16 -12.32 18.02 6.97
N GLU A 17 -13.51 17.71 7.50
CA GLU A 17 -13.92 18.13 8.84
C GLU A 17 -13.04 17.52 9.95
N ASN A 18 -12.59 16.27 9.77
CA ASN A 18 -11.93 15.51 10.83
C ASN A 18 -10.40 15.43 10.68
N ALA A 19 -9.83 15.85 9.55
CA ALA A 19 -8.39 15.82 9.28
C ALA A 19 -7.54 16.46 10.40
N LYS A 20 -8.02 17.58 10.96
CA LYS A 20 -7.32 18.34 12.01
C LYS A 20 -7.23 17.59 13.33
N GLY A 21 -8.22 16.75 13.64
CA GLY A 21 -8.33 16.03 14.91
C GLY A 21 -7.40 14.83 15.04
N GLU A 22 -6.82 14.34 13.94
CA GLU A 22 -5.90 13.20 13.98
C GLU A 22 -4.53 13.59 14.55
N ASN A 23 -3.98 12.72 15.39
CA ASN A 23 -2.65 12.90 15.97
C ASN A 23 -1.60 11.94 15.37
N GLY A 24 -2.03 10.81 14.80
CA GLY A 24 -1.15 9.87 14.11
C GLY A 24 -0.55 10.48 12.85
N LEU A 25 0.78 10.39 12.71
CA LEU A 25 1.52 10.92 11.55
C LEU A 25 1.78 9.85 10.47
N GLY A 26 1.67 8.58 10.85
CA GLY A 26 2.10 7.44 10.03
C GLY A 26 1.38 7.29 8.68
N LEU A 27 1.96 6.46 7.82
CA LEU A 27 1.44 6.20 6.47
C LEU A 27 0.14 5.40 6.49
N LEU A 28 0.08 4.29 7.23
CA LEU A 28 -1.02 3.33 7.10
C LEU A 28 -2.30 3.82 7.79
N HIS A 29 -2.14 4.42 8.98
CA HIS A 29 -3.25 4.82 9.85
C HIS A 29 -3.25 6.30 10.25
N GLY A 30 -2.40 7.14 9.63
CA GLY A 30 -2.21 8.53 10.04
C GLY A 30 -2.31 9.56 8.90
N LYS A 31 -1.92 10.78 9.24
CA LYS A 31 -2.04 11.99 8.40
C LYS A 31 -1.33 11.86 7.04
N LEU A 32 -0.24 11.12 6.95
CA LEU A 32 0.47 10.95 5.67
C LEU A 32 -0.35 10.14 4.67
N GLY A 33 -1.02 9.09 5.13
CA GLY A 33 -1.94 8.33 4.28
C GLY A 33 -3.12 9.17 3.79
N LEU A 34 -3.66 10.02 4.67
CA LEU A 34 -4.71 10.97 4.33
C LEU A 34 -4.23 12.03 3.33
N SER A 35 -3.03 12.60 3.51
CA SER A 35 -2.51 13.61 2.59
C SER A 35 -2.29 13.05 1.20
N ILE A 36 -1.79 11.81 1.07
CA ILE A 36 -1.69 11.10 -0.21
C ILE A 36 -3.05 11.05 -0.90
N TYR A 37 -4.12 10.69 -0.18
CA TYR A 37 -5.46 10.68 -0.76
C TYR A 37 -5.91 12.07 -1.23
N PHE A 38 -5.71 13.12 -0.42
CA PHE A 38 -6.09 14.47 -0.82
C PHE A 38 -5.30 15.01 -2.00
N TYR A 39 -4.03 14.64 -2.15
CA TYR A 39 -3.25 14.98 -3.36
C TYR A 39 -3.83 14.34 -4.62
N HIS A 40 -4.21 13.05 -4.57
CA HIS A 40 -4.88 12.38 -5.68
C HIS A 40 -6.23 13.02 -5.99
N LEU A 41 -7.01 13.32 -4.96
CA LEU A 41 -8.30 13.98 -5.09
C LEU A 41 -8.14 15.35 -5.76
N ALA A 42 -7.24 16.19 -5.25
CA ALA A 42 -6.95 17.51 -5.81
C ALA A 42 -6.48 17.44 -7.27
N ARG A 43 -5.58 16.50 -7.60
CA ARG A 43 -5.11 16.31 -8.98
C ARG A 43 -6.24 15.89 -9.92
N LYS A 44 -7.17 15.07 -9.46
CA LYS A 44 -8.27 14.55 -10.29
C LYS A 44 -9.42 15.55 -10.44
N THR A 45 -9.67 16.40 -9.45
CA THR A 45 -10.77 17.39 -9.46
C THR A 45 -10.33 18.82 -9.75
N GLU A 46 -9.03 19.08 -9.81
CA GLU A 46 -8.44 20.42 -9.93
C GLU A 46 -8.92 21.39 -8.83
N ASN A 47 -9.29 20.85 -7.67
CA ASN A 47 -9.85 21.62 -6.56
C ASN A 47 -8.76 22.06 -5.57
N GLN A 48 -8.54 23.37 -5.49
CA GLN A 48 -7.53 23.99 -4.65
C GLN A 48 -7.73 23.74 -3.15
N GLU A 49 -8.97 23.57 -2.67
CA GLU A 49 -9.25 23.32 -1.25
C GLU A 49 -8.66 21.98 -0.80
N PHE A 50 -8.74 20.95 -1.65
CA PHE A 50 -8.13 19.65 -1.37
C PHE A 50 -6.60 19.70 -1.46
N LEU A 51 -6.05 20.52 -2.37
CA LEU A 51 -4.61 20.73 -2.44
C LEU A 51 -4.09 21.39 -1.16
N GLU A 52 -4.72 22.48 -0.72
CA GLU A 52 -4.38 23.16 0.52
C GLU A 52 -4.53 22.23 1.73
N ALA A 53 -5.57 21.39 1.77
CA ALA A 53 -5.73 20.39 2.83
C ALA A 53 -4.57 19.37 2.83
N ALA A 54 -4.13 18.90 1.67
CA ALA A 54 -3.00 17.98 1.54
C ALA A 54 -1.68 18.63 2.00
N GLU A 55 -1.40 19.84 1.54
CA GLU A 55 -0.19 20.60 1.87
C GLU A 55 -0.11 20.92 3.36
N ASN A 56 -1.23 21.34 3.98
CA ASN A 56 -1.30 21.59 5.42
C ASN A 56 -0.99 20.33 6.23
N LEU A 57 -1.52 19.16 5.83
CA LEU A 57 -1.21 17.89 6.50
C LEU A 57 0.26 17.52 6.40
N VAL A 58 0.88 17.72 5.23
CA VAL A 58 2.33 17.49 5.04
C VAL A 58 3.16 18.46 5.89
N GLY A 59 2.80 19.74 5.93
CA GLY A 59 3.44 20.74 6.79
C GLY A 59 3.41 20.31 8.26
N GLU A 60 2.24 19.91 8.76
CA GLU A 60 2.11 19.42 10.14
C GLU A 60 2.96 18.17 10.44
N ILE A 61 3.12 17.28 9.46
CA ILE A 61 3.98 16.09 9.61
C ILE A 61 5.42 16.53 9.80
N PHE A 62 5.94 17.42 8.95
CA PHE A 62 7.31 17.93 9.06
C PHE A 62 7.55 18.70 10.36
N GLU A 63 6.61 19.54 10.79
CA GLU A 63 6.71 20.27 12.05
C GLU A 63 6.84 19.32 13.27
N LYS A 64 6.10 18.20 13.25
CA LYS A 64 6.07 17.24 14.37
C LYS A 64 7.19 16.21 14.31
N LEU A 65 7.77 15.92 13.14
CA LEU A 65 8.83 14.92 12.99
C LEU A 65 10.06 15.19 13.87
N GLY A 66 10.46 16.45 14.00
CA GLY A 66 11.60 16.88 14.84
C GLY A 66 11.31 16.89 16.35
N GLN A 67 10.04 16.78 16.76
CA GLN A 67 9.63 16.91 18.17
C GLN A 67 9.08 15.60 18.77
N ALA A 68 8.51 14.74 17.92
CA ALA A 68 7.82 13.54 18.36
C ALA A 68 8.74 12.32 18.53
N LYS A 69 8.57 11.61 19.65
CA LYS A 69 9.11 10.26 19.86
C LYS A 69 8.27 9.24 19.08
N LEU A 70 8.48 9.20 17.77
CA LEU A 70 7.83 8.24 16.89
C LEU A 70 8.57 6.89 16.92
N PRO A 71 7.85 5.76 16.79
CA PRO A 71 8.49 4.47 16.56
C PRO A 71 9.22 4.48 15.21
N ALA A 72 10.22 3.61 15.06
CA ALA A 72 10.95 3.47 13.80
C ALA A 72 10.22 2.60 12.76
N ASP A 73 9.11 1.96 13.14
CA ASP A 73 8.39 0.96 12.34
C ASP A 73 7.72 1.52 11.06
N PHE A 74 7.17 0.60 10.24
CA PHE A 74 6.54 0.95 8.99
C PHE A 74 5.05 1.30 9.15
N GLU A 75 4.35 0.67 10.10
CA GLU A 75 2.91 0.87 10.28
C GLU A 75 2.57 2.27 10.78
N ASN A 76 3.26 2.75 11.81
CA ASN A 76 2.96 4.01 12.49
C ASN A 76 4.18 4.95 12.57
N GLY A 77 5.35 4.49 12.14
CA GLY A 77 6.63 5.09 12.43
C GLY A 77 7.39 5.71 11.26
N LEU A 78 8.66 6.02 11.55
CA LEU A 78 9.56 6.75 10.65
C LEU A 78 9.76 6.05 9.30
N ALA A 79 9.87 4.72 9.26
CA ALA A 79 10.08 3.99 8.02
C ALA A 79 8.89 4.13 7.06
N GLY A 80 7.66 4.07 7.60
CA GLY A 80 6.45 4.30 6.83
C GLY A 80 6.33 5.75 6.38
N ILE A 81 6.70 6.69 7.24
CA ILE A 81 6.69 8.12 6.92
C ILE A 81 7.68 8.45 5.79
N ALA A 82 8.91 7.96 5.88
CA ALA A 82 9.91 8.13 4.84
C ALA A 82 9.43 7.55 3.50
N TYR A 83 8.87 6.32 3.52
CA TYR A 83 8.31 5.69 2.32
C TYR A 83 7.16 6.50 1.70
N GLY A 84 6.25 7.04 2.53
CA GLY A 84 5.15 7.87 2.05
C GLY A 84 5.58 9.25 1.51
N ILE A 85 6.60 9.88 2.10
CA ILE A 85 7.19 11.12 1.55
C ILE A 85 7.85 10.83 0.21
N SER A 86 8.61 9.74 0.10
CA SER A 86 9.16 9.29 -1.18
C SER A 86 8.07 9.03 -2.22
N TYR A 87 6.91 8.50 -1.83
CA TYR A 87 5.77 8.38 -2.73
C TYR A 87 5.24 9.73 -3.22
N LEU A 88 5.09 10.71 -2.33
CA LEU A 88 4.63 12.07 -2.70
C LEU A 88 5.58 12.73 -3.70
N VAL A 89 6.89 12.63 -3.49
CA VAL A 89 7.90 13.17 -4.40
C VAL A 89 7.90 12.45 -5.74
N ASN A 90 7.92 11.11 -5.74
CA ASN A 90 7.92 10.32 -6.98
C ASN A 90 6.63 10.44 -7.79
N SER A 91 5.55 10.92 -7.18
CA SER A 91 4.27 11.17 -7.85
C SER A 91 4.12 12.62 -8.30
N ASP A 92 5.16 13.45 -8.21
CA ASP A 92 5.15 14.89 -8.50
C ASP A 92 4.09 15.66 -7.70
N PHE A 93 3.80 15.24 -6.47
CA PHE A 93 2.92 15.97 -5.56
C PHE A 93 3.69 16.99 -4.70
N VAL A 94 4.95 16.69 -4.40
CA VAL A 94 5.85 17.52 -3.60
C VAL A 94 7.22 17.55 -4.26
N GLU A 95 7.82 18.73 -4.38
CA GLU A 95 9.21 18.87 -4.85
C GLU A 95 10.15 18.89 -3.64
N ALA A 96 11.02 17.89 -3.53
CA ALA A 96 12.02 17.80 -2.47
C ALA A 96 13.21 16.92 -2.88
N ASP A 97 14.40 17.25 -2.39
CA ASP A 97 15.53 16.32 -2.40
C ASP A 97 15.33 15.30 -1.27
N LEU A 98 15.06 14.04 -1.64
CA LEU A 98 14.79 12.97 -0.68
C LEU A 98 16.02 12.60 0.17
N ASP A 99 17.23 12.73 -0.37
CA ASP A 99 18.45 12.38 0.36
C ASP A 99 18.74 13.39 1.48
N ASP A 100 18.45 14.68 1.23
CA ASP A 100 18.56 15.73 2.23
C ASP A 100 17.35 15.73 3.20
N THR A 101 16.13 15.64 2.66
CA THR A 101 14.89 15.79 3.44
C THR A 101 14.71 14.68 4.48
N LEU A 102 15.15 13.46 4.17
CA LEU A 102 14.91 12.30 5.01
C LEU A 102 16.13 11.89 5.86
N GLY A 103 17.27 12.57 5.74
CA GLY A 103 18.52 12.16 6.41
C GLY A 103 18.40 11.96 7.93
N GLU A 104 17.70 12.85 8.64
CA GLU A 104 17.51 12.70 10.10
C GLU A 104 16.64 11.47 10.44
N LEU A 105 15.63 11.18 9.61
CA LEU A 105 14.79 10.00 9.77
C LEU A 105 15.61 8.73 9.55
N ASP A 106 16.49 8.75 8.55
CA ASP A 106 17.37 7.63 8.21
C ASP A 106 18.29 7.28 9.36
N ASP A 107 18.95 8.28 9.95
CA ASP A 107 19.83 8.11 11.09
C ASP A 107 19.10 7.46 12.29
N ARG A 108 17.87 7.91 12.56
CA ARG A 108 17.04 7.36 13.64
C ARG A 108 16.62 5.92 13.36
N ILE A 109 16.26 5.60 12.12
CA ILE A 109 15.90 4.24 11.70
C ILE A 109 17.12 3.33 11.78
N PHE A 110 18.28 3.76 11.28
CA PHE A 110 19.52 2.97 11.31
C PHE A 110 19.97 2.66 12.72
N LYS A 111 19.92 3.66 13.62
CA LYS A 111 20.21 3.45 15.04
C LYS A 111 19.30 2.39 15.65
N PHE A 112 18.00 2.48 15.38
CA PHE A 112 17.04 1.48 15.86
C PHE A 112 17.34 0.07 15.32
N LEU A 113 17.66 -0.05 14.03
CA LEU A 113 17.96 -1.34 13.41
C LEU A 113 19.22 -1.98 14.00
N GLU A 114 20.23 -1.21 14.33
CA GLU A 114 21.43 -1.73 15.00
C GLU A 114 21.12 -2.20 16.43
N ASP A 115 20.27 -1.48 17.17
CA ASP A 115 19.83 -1.88 18.52
C ASP A 115 18.96 -3.17 18.51
N GLN A 116 18.23 -3.40 17.43
CA GLN A 116 17.29 -4.54 17.24
C GLN A 116 17.85 -5.68 16.38
N LYS A 117 19.16 -5.67 16.09
CA LYS A 117 19.81 -6.66 15.23
C LYS A 117 19.48 -8.10 15.65
N GLY A 118 18.92 -8.87 14.72
CA GLY A 118 18.54 -10.28 14.93
C GLY A 118 17.29 -10.52 15.79
N LYS A 119 16.53 -9.47 16.19
CA LYS A 119 15.35 -9.59 17.06
C LYS A 119 14.02 -9.32 16.34
N LEU A 120 14.08 -8.74 15.16
CA LEU A 120 12.90 -8.31 14.40
C LEU A 120 12.15 -9.51 13.80
N ALA A 121 10.82 -9.43 13.81
CA ALA A 121 9.96 -10.40 13.13
C ALA A 121 9.99 -10.21 11.60
N ALA A 122 9.40 -11.14 10.85
CA ALA A 122 9.38 -11.05 9.38
C ALA A 122 8.42 -9.98 8.85
N ASN A 123 7.29 -9.77 9.52
CA ASN A 123 6.13 -9.02 9.03
C ASN A 123 6.40 -7.57 8.56
N VAL A 124 5.46 -7.00 7.79
CA VAL A 124 5.59 -5.65 7.22
C VAL A 124 5.43 -4.51 8.21
N ARG A 125 4.66 -4.70 9.29
CA ARG A 125 4.25 -3.60 10.17
C ARG A 125 5.40 -3.07 11.01
N ASN A 126 6.14 -3.97 11.65
CA ASN A 126 7.26 -3.66 12.54
C ASN A 126 8.44 -4.63 12.39
N GLY A 127 8.47 -5.37 11.28
CA GLY A 127 9.47 -6.39 11.00
C GLY A 127 10.27 -6.11 9.72
N ILE A 128 11.07 -7.10 9.35
CA ILE A 128 12.08 -7.01 8.29
C ILE A 128 11.48 -6.66 6.93
N ILE A 129 10.28 -7.14 6.59
CA ILE A 129 9.61 -6.77 5.33
C ILE A 129 9.38 -5.26 5.25
N GLY A 130 8.94 -4.62 6.34
CA GLY A 130 8.70 -3.17 6.37
C GLY A 130 9.97 -2.34 6.21
N TYR A 131 11.03 -2.74 6.92
CA TYR A 131 12.33 -2.07 6.81
C TYR A 131 13.00 -2.30 5.45
N LEU A 132 12.83 -3.47 4.86
CA LEU A 132 13.35 -3.76 3.52
C LEU A 132 12.58 -2.99 2.44
N LEU A 133 11.25 -2.82 2.56
CA LEU A 133 10.46 -1.93 1.70
C LEU A 133 11.02 -0.50 1.72
N TYR A 134 11.17 0.07 2.91
CA TYR A 134 11.76 1.40 3.11
C TYR A 134 13.17 1.48 2.51
N CYS A 135 14.04 0.51 2.83
CA CYS A 135 15.44 0.54 2.41
C CYS A 135 15.62 0.46 0.89
N LEU A 136 14.86 -0.42 0.23
CA LEU A 136 14.93 -0.57 -1.23
C LEU A 136 14.30 0.63 -1.95
N ASP A 137 13.28 1.26 -1.36
CA ASP A 137 12.74 2.52 -1.87
C ASP A 137 13.77 3.65 -1.79
N ARG A 138 14.43 3.82 -0.64
CA ARG A 138 15.48 4.82 -0.49
C ARG A 138 16.66 4.58 -1.41
N LEU A 139 17.10 3.33 -1.59
CA LEU A 139 18.12 2.99 -2.56
C LEU A 139 17.71 3.40 -3.99
N GLU A 140 16.49 3.07 -4.41
CA GLU A 140 16.00 3.41 -5.75
C GLU A 140 15.97 4.93 -5.96
N ASN A 141 15.59 5.70 -4.95
CA ASN A 141 15.60 7.16 -5.01
C ASN A 141 17.02 7.75 -5.03
N SER A 142 17.94 7.26 -4.19
CA SER A 142 19.34 7.71 -4.21
C SER A 142 20.06 7.33 -5.53
N LEU A 143 19.66 6.22 -6.17
CA LEU A 143 20.14 5.87 -7.51
C LEU A 143 19.67 6.86 -8.58
N LYS A 144 18.43 7.36 -8.48
CA LYS A 144 17.89 8.39 -9.39
C LYS A 144 18.58 9.75 -9.20
N SER A 145 18.86 10.15 -7.95
CA SER A 145 19.55 11.41 -7.64
C SER A 145 21.06 11.35 -7.89
N GLY A 146 21.66 10.15 -7.91
CA GLY A 146 23.11 9.95 -8.01
C GLY A 146 23.85 10.16 -6.69
N HIS A 147 23.15 10.17 -5.55
CA HIS A 147 23.73 10.42 -4.23
C HIS A 147 24.57 9.23 -3.75
N THR A 148 25.88 9.26 -4.06
CA THR A 148 26.80 8.12 -3.95
C THR A 148 26.89 7.54 -2.53
N SER A 149 26.91 8.38 -1.49
CA SER A 149 26.99 7.92 -0.09
C SER A 149 25.76 7.12 0.32
N ASN A 150 24.56 7.62 -0.02
CA ASN A 150 23.32 6.94 0.34
C ASN A 150 23.13 5.66 -0.47
N ILE A 151 23.52 5.65 -1.76
CA ILE A 151 23.55 4.42 -2.56
C ILE A 151 24.36 3.33 -1.84
N TYR A 152 25.57 3.63 -1.39
CA TYR A 152 26.41 2.65 -0.68
C TYR A 152 25.76 2.19 0.64
N ILE A 153 25.25 3.12 1.44
CA ILE A 153 24.64 2.83 2.75
C ILE A 153 23.41 1.93 2.58
N PHE A 154 22.47 2.30 1.70
CA PHE A 154 21.25 1.53 1.49
C PHE A 154 21.49 0.21 0.76
N GLN A 155 22.49 0.11 -0.11
CA GLN A 155 22.91 -1.20 -0.66
C GLN A 155 23.37 -2.15 0.45
N LYS A 156 24.22 -1.66 1.36
CA LYS A 156 24.73 -2.46 2.47
C LYS A 156 23.61 -2.85 3.44
N LEU A 157 22.79 -1.89 3.86
CA LEU A 157 21.66 -2.15 4.74
C LEU A 157 20.66 -3.13 4.11
N GLY A 158 20.34 -2.93 2.83
CA GLY A 158 19.43 -3.82 2.10
C GLY A 158 19.95 -5.25 2.05
N ALA A 159 21.27 -5.44 1.87
CA ALA A 159 21.89 -6.77 1.91
C ALA A 159 21.80 -7.41 3.31
N GLU A 160 22.00 -6.64 4.39
CA GLU A 160 21.86 -7.10 5.77
C GLU A 160 20.41 -7.50 6.10
N LEU A 161 19.44 -6.66 5.74
CA LEU A 161 18.01 -6.93 5.93
C LEU A 161 17.56 -8.15 5.12
N LEU A 162 18.00 -8.29 3.87
CA LEU A 162 17.69 -9.44 3.04
C LEU A 162 18.30 -10.74 3.60
N ASN A 163 19.52 -10.69 4.15
CA ASN A 163 20.12 -11.83 4.83
C ASN A 163 19.27 -12.26 6.04
N HIS A 164 18.80 -11.30 6.84
CA HIS A 164 17.94 -11.59 7.99
C HIS A 164 16.57 -12.14 7.57
N LEU A 165 15.96 -11.62 6.50
CA LEU A 165 14.75 -12.21 5.93
C LEU A 165 14.98 -13.67 5.54
N GLY A 166 16.10 -13.97 4.88
CA GLY A 166 16.47 -15.33 4.53
C GLY A 166 16.61 -16.25 5.74
N GLN A 167 17.21 -15.77 6.83
CA GLN A 167 17.28 -16.51 8.09
C GLN A 167 15.88 -16.79 8.66
N LEU A 168 14.99 -15.79 8.69
CA LEU A 168 13.61 -15.98 9.18
C LEU A 168 12.81 -16.96 8.32
N VAL A 169 13.08 -17.00 7.02
CA VAL A 169 12.51 -17.99 6.09
C VAL A 169 13.02 -19.39 6.42
N GLU A 170 14.33 -19.55 6.60
CA GLU A 170 14.98 -20.82 6.96
C GLU A 170 14.53 -21.34 8.34
N GLU A 171 14.19 -20.44 9.26
CA GLU A 171 13.66 -20.73 10.60
C GLU A 171 12.12 -20.92 10.63
N GLU A 172 11.46 -20.93 9.47
CA GLU A 172 10.00 -21.04 9.33
C GLU A 172 9.20 -19.95 10.09
N LYS A 173 9.77 -18.75 10.26
CA LYS A 173 9.17 -17.61 10.96
C LYS A 173 8.42 -16.63 10.04
N LEU A 174 8.43 -16.88 8.74
CA LEU A 174 7.62 -16.15 7.74
C LEU A 174 6.22 -16.76 7.66
N GLN A 175 5.15 -15.96 7.59
CA GLN A 175 3.81 -16.46 7.28
C GLN A 175 3.72 -16.91 5.80
N ASN A 176 4.24 -18.10 5.50
CA ASN A 176 4.24 -18.71 4.17
C ASN A 176 2.95 -19.48 3.84
N ARG A 177 2.08 -19.69 4.83
CA ARG A 177 0.77 -20.32 4.66
C ARG A 177 -0.31 -19.27 4.45
N GLU A 178 -1.40 -19.68 3.81
CA GLU A 178 -2.56 -18.83 3.57
C GLU A 178 -3.19 -18.35 4.89
N PRO A 179 -3.47 -17.03 5.04
CA PRO A 179 -4.26 -16.52 6.15
C PRO A 179 -5.74 -16.92 6.03
N GLN A 180 -6.45 -16.99 7.17
CA GLN A 180 -7.88 -17.34 7.20
C GLN A 180 -8.77 -16.31 6.46
N LEU A 181 -8.33 -15.06 6.42
CA LEU A 181 -8.99 -13.96 5.73
C LEU A 181 -7.98 -13.27 4.83
N PHE A 182 -8.47 -12.65 3.76
CA PHE A 182 -7.64 -11.80 2.91
C PHE A 182 -7.06 -10.65 3.72
N SER A 183 -5.77 -10.37 3.50
CA SER A 183 -5.11 -9.18 4.01
C SER A 183 -3.91 -8.84 3.16
N ILE A 184 -3.69 -7.56 2.90
CA ILE A 184 -2.46 -7.06 2.26
C ILE A 184 -1.22 -7.23 3.14
N PHE A 185 -1.37 -7.66 4.40
CA PHE A 185 -0.26 -7.96 5.30
C PHE A 185 0.15 -9.43 5.28
N TRP A 186 -0.30 -10.20 4.29
CA TRP A 186 0.21 -11.55 4.10
C TRP A 186 1.69 -11.52 3.70
N ASP A 187 2.55 -12.09 4.54
CA ASP A 187 4.01 -11.98 4.40
C ASP A 187 4.56 -12.56 3.10
N LEU A 188 4.05 -13.71 2.62
CA LEU A 188 4.65 -14.41 1.46
C LEU A 188 4.61 -13.59 0.16
N PRO A 189 3.45 -13.06 -0.29
CA PRO A 189 3.42 -12.17 -1.45
C PRO A 189 4.37 -10.97 -1.31
N LEU A 190 4.42 -10.33 -0.13
CA LEU A 190 5.32 -9.21 0.13
C LEU A 190 6.79 -9.61 0.04
N ALA A 191 7.16 -10.76 0.60
CA ALA A 191 8.51 -11.28 0.50
C ALA A 191 8.90 -11.49 -0.97
N LEU A 192 8.03 -12.11 -1.79
CA LEU A 192 8.29 -12.32 -3.21
C LEU A 192 8.48 -11.00 -3.98
N ILE A 193 7.64 -9.99 -3.73
CA ILE A 193 7.80 -8.63 -4.30
C ILE A 193 9.16 -8.03 -3.92
N LEU A 194 9.58 -8.20 -2.67
CA LEU A 194 10.86 -7.70 -2.18
C LEU A 194 12.06 -8.45 -2.77
N LEU A 195 11.97 -9.77 -2.95
CA LEU A 195 13.01 -10.54 -3.64
C LEU A 195 13.20 -10.05 -5.09
N ALA A 196 12.10 -9.79 -5.79
CA ALA A 196 12.13 -9.19 -7.12
C ALA A 196 12.75 -7.79 -7.11
N LYS A 197 12.34 -6.91 -6.18
CA LYS A 197 12.90 -5.56 -6.06
C LYS A 197 14.39 -5.59 -5.70
N SER A 198 14.83 -6.48 -4.82
CA SER A 198 16.25 -6.71 -4.50
C SER A 198 17.03 -7.19 -5.72
N LYS A 199 16.48 -8.10 -6.52
CA LYS A 199 17.09 -8.56 -7.79
C LYS A 199 17.24 -7.42 -8.78
N LYS A 200 16.18 -6.64 -9.02
CA LYS A 200 16.18 -5.45 -9.90
C LYS A 200 17.26 -4.45 -9.50
N LEU A 201 17.35 -4.13 -8.20
CA LEU A 201 18.30 -3.15 -7.65
C LEU A 201 19.70 -3.72 -7.37
N GLN A 202 19.97 -4.98 -7.73
CA GLN A 202 21.24 -5.68 -7.47
C GLN A 202 21.66 -5.74 -5.99
N VAL A 203 20.68 -5.71 -5.08
CA VAL A 203 20.92 -5.85 -3.63
C VAL A 203 21.00 -7.34 -3.29
N ASN A 204 22.24 -7.84 -3.19
CA ASN A 204 22.55 -9.23 -2.84
C ASN A 204 21.68 -10.24 -3.64
N ALA A 205 21.65 -10.05 -4.97
CA ALA A 205 20.80 -10.77 -5.91
C ALA A 205 20.88 -12.30 -5.77
N PHE A 206 22.07 -12.83 -5.52
CA PHE A 206 22.27 -14.26 -5.28
C PHE A 206 21.55 -14.75 -4.01
N LYS A 207 21.57 -13.98 -2.92
CA LYS A 207 20.78 -14.33 -1.72
C LYS A 207 19.29 -14.27 -2.02
N ALA A 208 18.82 -13.29 -2.80
CA ALA A 208 17.41 -13.21 -3.18
C ALA A 208 16.94 -14.48 -3.93
N GLU A 209 17.73 -14.95 -4.89
CA GLU A 209 17.47 -16.21 -5.61
C GLU A 209 17.51 -17.42 -4.66
N ARG A 210 18.48 -17.49 -3.74
CA ARG A 210 18.53 -18.58 -2.76
C ARG A 210 17.33 -18.61 -1.81
N ILE A 211 16.81 -17.46 -1.41
CA ILE A 211 15.60 -17.39 -0.59
C ILE A 211 14.40 -17.89 -1.42
N LEU A 212 14.31 -17.48 -2.69
CA LEU A 212 13.29 -17.99 -3.61
C LEU A 212 13.37 -19.51 -3.77
N ASP A 213 14.55 -20.07 -3.98
CA ASP A 213 14.78 -21.52 -4.10
C ASP A 213 14.31 -22.27 -2.84
N TYR A 214 14.57 -21.71 -1.65
CA TYR A 214 14.11 -22.30 -0.40
C TYR A 214 12.57 -22.27 -0.28
N LEU A 215 11.93 -21.17 -0.70
CA LEU A 215 10.48 -21.04 -0.68
C LEU A 215 9.78 -21.88 -1.75
N LEU A 216 10.49 -22.22 -2.84
CA LEU A 216 9.92 -22.79 -4.05
C LEU A 216 9.07 -24.06 -3.81
N PRO A 217 9.49 -25.07 -3.02
CA PRO A 217 8.68 -26.28 -2.81
C PRO A 217 7.32 -26.00 -2.18
N SER A 218 7.30 -25.10 -1.19
CA SER A 218 6.07 -24.65 -0.53
C SER A 218 5.23 -23.78 -1.47
N LEU A 219 5.88 -22.89 -2.22
CA LEU A 219 5.23 -21.98 -3.15
C LEU A 219 4.51 -22.71 -4.29
N ILE A 220 5.16 -23.67 -4.96
CA ILE A 220 4.54 -24.41 -6.09
C ILE A 220 3.43 -25.36 -5.65
N SER A 221 3.40 -25.71 -4.36
CA SER A 221 2.38 -26.57 -3.75
C SER A 221 1.22 -25.77 -3.17
N LEU A 222 1.37 -24.45 -3.03
CA LEU A 222 0.38 -23.58 -2.40
C LEU A 222 -0.75 -23.27 -3.39
N PHE A 223 -1.94 -23.76 -3.09
CA PHE A 223 -3.17 -23.39 -3.79
C PHE A 223 -4.11 -22.73 -2.79
N PRO A 224 -4.12 -21.39 -2.68
CA PRO A 224 -4.97 -20.70 -1.72
C PRO A 224 -6.44 -21.06 -1.92
N ASN A 225 -7.15 -21.29 -0.83
CA ASN A 225 -8.59 -21.53 -0.83
C ASN A 225 -9.35 -20.26 -1.23
N LEU A 226 -8.96 -19.10 -0.70
CA LEU A 226 -9.53 -17.81 -1.05
C LEU A 226 -9.01 -17.34 -2.41
N HIS A 227 -9.92 -17.04 -3.33
CA HIS A 227 -9.63 -16.46 -4.63
C HIS A 227 -8.98 -15.08 -4.49
N SER A 228 -9.32 -14.29 -3.46
CA SER A 228 -8.63 -13.06 -3.10
C SER A 228 -7.14 -13.27 -2.79
N ASN A 229 -6.81 -14.35 -2.09
CA ASN A 229 -5.42 -14.72 -1.80
C ASN A 229 -4.72 -15.28 -3.06
N ARG A 230 -5.44 -15.94 -3.97
CA ARG A 230 -4.88 -16.31 -5.29
C ARG A 230 -4.43 -15.07 -6.06
N ILE A 231 -5.26 -14.03 -6.14
CA ILE A 231 -4.89 -12.75 -6.78
C ILE A 231 -3.61 -12.20 -6.14
N TYR A 232 -3.55 -12.13 -4.81
CA TYR A 232 -2.40 -11.52 -4.15
C TYR A 232 -1.11 -12.35 -4.30
N LEU A 233 -1.21 -13.67 -4.22
CA LEU A 233 -0.08 -14.56 -4.47
C LEU A 233 0.43 -14.44 -5.91
N VAL A 234 -0.47 -14.31 -6.88
CA VAL A 234 -0.12 -14.06 -8.29
C VAL A 234 0.69 -12.76 -8.42
N LEU A 235 0.33 -11.68 -7.74
CA LEU A 235 1.14 -10.45 -7.75
C LEU A 235 2.59 -10.72 -7.29
N GLY A 236 2.76 -11.43 -6.18
CA GLY A 236 4.08 -11.80 -5.67
C GLY A 236 4.88 -12.63 -6.69
N ILE A 237 4.25 -13.63 -7.28
CA ILE A 237 4.89 -14.52 -8.26
C ILE A 237 5.25 -13.77 -9.55
N GLU A 238 4.33 -12.99 -10.12
CA GLU A 238 4.56 -12.25 -11.36
C GLU A 238 5.64 -11.17 -11.17
N SER A 239 5.74 -10.57 -9.98
CA SER A 239 6.85 -9.67 -9.63
C SER A 239 8.20 -10.38 -9.74
N VAL A 240 8.30 -11.61 -9.22
CA VAL A 240 9.52 -12.43 -9.35
C VAL A 240 9.79 -12.79 -10.80
N LEU A 241 8.78 -13.24 -11.55
CA LEU A 241 8.92 -13.68 -12.94
C LEU A 241 9.35 -12.56 -13.90
N LYS A 242 9.11 -11.30 -13.53
CA LYS A 242 9.62 -10.13 -14.26
C LYS A 242 11.15 -10.03 -14.23
N GLU A 243 11.77 -10.49 -13.14
CA GLU A 243 13.21 -10.32 -12.87
C GLU A 243 13.99 -11.65 -12.92
N ILE A 244 13.31 -12.79 -12.75
CA ILE A 244 13.90 -14.13 -12.65
C ILE A 244 13.08 -15.11 -13.51
N GLU A 245 13.70 -15.66 -14.55
CA GLU A 245 13.05 -16.66 -15.41
C GLU A 245 12.91 -18.00 -14.68
N HIS A 246 11.66 -18.44 -14.45
CA HIS A 246 11.40 -19.70 -13.76
C HIS A 246 10.20 -20.46 -14.37
N PRO A 247 10.42 -21.45 -15.26
CA PRO A 247 9.36 -22.11 -16.03
C PRO A 247 8.28 -22.83 -15.21
N ILE A 248 8.64 -23.41 -14.06
CA ILE A 248 7.67 -24.10 -13.18
C ILE A 248 6.78 -23.07 -12.48
N LEU A 249 7.38 -22.03 -11.92
CA LEU A 249 6.68 -20.93 -11.27
C LEU A 249 5.74 -20.18 -12.25
N LYS A 250 6.17 -19.99 -13.50
CA LYS A 250 5.30 -19.45 -14.58
C LYS A 250 4.08 -20.33 -14.85
N ARG A 251 4.24 -21.65 -14.87
CA ARG A 251 3.12 -22.60 -14.99
C ARG A 251 2.19 -22.51 -13.78
N HIS A 252 2.76 -22.42 -12.57
CA HIS A 252 1.99 -22.28 -11.35
C HIS A 252 1.19 -20.96 -11.30
N ALA A 253 1.79 -19.82 -11.68
CA ALA A 253 1.09 -18.54 -11.80
C ALA A 253 -0.09 -18.61 -12.79
N SER A 254 0.13 -19.22 -13.96
CA SER A 254 -0.91 -19.43 -14.97
C SER A 254 -2.05 -20.32 -14.44
N PHE A 255 -1.71 -21.36 -13.67
CA PHE A 255 -2.68 -22.23 -13.03
C PHE A 255 -3.52 -21.47 -11.98
N LEU A 256 -2.88 -20.66 -11.12
CA LEU A 256 -3.61 -19.83 -10.15
C LEU A 256 -4.54 -18.84 -10.87
N LYS A 257 -4.04 -18.12 -11.87
CA LYS A 257 -4.80 -17.14 -12.66
C LYS A 257 -6.06 -17.73 -13.28
N SER A 258 -5.93 -18.88 -13.94
CA SER A 258 -7.06 -19.58 -14.57
C SER A 258 -8.10 -20.12 -13.56
N ASN A 259 -7.77 -20.11 -12.27
CA ASN A 259 -8.67 -20.54 -11.18
C ASN A 259 -9.11 -19.37 -10.28
N ILE A 260 -9.09 -18.13 -10.79
CA ILE A 260 -9.66 -16.97 -10.08
C ILE A 260 -11.10 -16.75 -10.55
N ASP A 261 -12.03 -16.63 -9.60
CA ASP A 261 -13.42 -16.25 -9.85
C ASP A 261 -13.73 -14.98 -9.05
N VAL A 262 -13.71 -13.86 -9.75
CA VAL A 262 -14.00 -12.54 -9.17
C VAL A 262 -15.41 -12.48 -8.59
N LYS A 263 -16.38 -13.24 -9.10
CA LYS A 263 -17.74 -13.25 -8.53
C LYS A 263 -17.75 -13.90 -7.16
N THR A 264 -17.01 -15.00 -6.98
CA THR A 264 -16.89 -15.68 -5.67
C THR A 264 -16.27 -14.75 -4.63
N ILE A 265 -15.24 -13.99 -4.99
CA ILE A 265 -14.61 -12.99 -4.11
C ILE A 265 -15.67 -12.01 -3.57
N PHE A 266 -16.43 -11.38 -4.47
CA PHE A 266 -17.34 -10.28 -4.08
C PHE A 266 -18.61 -10.75 -3.38
N ASN A 267 -19.09 -11.95 -3.70
CA ASN A 267 -20.34 -12.49 -3.16
C ASN A 267 -20.14 -13.32 -1.89
N THR A 268 -18.96 -13.93 -1.69
CA THR A 268 -18.73 -14.93 -0.63
C THR A 268 -17.57 -14.58 0.28
N GLU A 269 -16.41 -14.16 -0.27
CA GLU A 269 -15.19 -13.95 0.53
C GLU A 269 -15.17 -12.58 1.22
N CYS A 270 -15.38 -11.51 0.46
CA CYS A 270 -15.53 -10.18 1.02
C CYS A 270 -16.90 -10.07 1.68
N LYS A 271 -16.97 -10.05 3.02
CA LYS A 271 -18.20 -9.80 3.78
C LYS A 271 -18.59 -8.34 3.72
N ASN A 272 -19.67 -7.94 4.39
CA ASN A 272 -20.26 -6.60 4.24
C ASN A 272 -19.26 -5.46 4.54
N LEU A 273 -18.38 -5.63 5.52
CA LEU A 273 -17.39 -4.61 5.91
C LEU A 273 -16.05 -4.71 5.17
N ASN A 274 -15.83 -5.74 4.34
CA ASN A 274 -14.57 -5.91 3.62
C ASN A 274 -14.53 -5.01 2.36
N ILE A 275 -14.51 -3.71 2.60
CA ILE A 275 -14.40 -2.67 1.58
C ILE A 275 -13.10 -1.87 1.67
N CYS A 276 -12.33 -2.01 2.74
CA CYS A 276 -11.07 -1.29 2.94
C CYS A 276 -9.93 -1.83 2.05
N VAL A 277 -8.83 -1.08 2.00
CA VAL A 277 -7.61 -1.50 1.29
C VAL A 277 -6.94 -2.68 2.00
N LEU A 278 -6.97 -2.70 3.32
CA LEU A 278 -6.33 -3.72 4.15
C LEU A 278 -6.82 -5.14 3.85
N ASP A 279 -8.13 -5.33 3.71
CA ASP A 279 -8.79 -6.64 3.76
C ASP A 279 -10.03 -6.75 2.85
N GLY A 280 -10.18 -5.81 1.92
CA GLY A 280 -11.41 -5.67 1.13
C GLY A 280 -11.21 -5.42 -0.35
N VAL A 281 -12.34 -5.08 -1.00
CA VAL A 281 -12.39 -4.91 -2.46
C VAL A 281 -11.54 -3.75 -2.98
N SER A 282 -11.30 -2.73 -2.15
CA SER A 282 -10.37 -1.64 -2.49
C SER A 282 -8.93 -2.14 -2.65
N GLY A 283 -8.46 -2.98 -1.74
CA GLY A 283 -7.11 -3.56 -1.83
C GLY A 283 -6.96 -4.49 -3.02
N LEU A 284 -7.99 -5.32 -3.26
CA LEU A 284 -8.02 -6.23 -4.40
C LEU A 284 -8.02 -5.49 -5.74
N ARG A 285 -8.71 -4.34 -5.84
CA ARG A 285 -8.66 -3.49 -7.03
C ARG A 285 -7.25 -2.95 -7.29
N LEU A 286 -6.55 -2.48 -6.26
CA LEU A 286 -5.17 -1.99 -6.37
C LEU A 286 -4.22 -3.12 -6.79
N ILE A 287 -4.24 -4.25 -6.08
CA ILE A 287 -3.42 -5.42 -6.40
C ILE A 287 -3.66 -5.88 -7.83
N SER A 288 -4.93 -5.93 -8.26
CA SER A 288 -5.28 -6.30 -9.64
C SER A 288 -4.64 -5.33 -10.63
N LYS A 289 -4.77 -4.01 -10.46
CA LYS A 289 -4.10 -3.04 -11.35
C LYS A 289 -2.59 -3.28 -11.46
N MET A 290 -1.92 -3.56 -10.33
CA MET A 290 -0.48 -3.86 -10.33
C MET A 290 -0.13 -5.13 -11.13
N ILE A 291 -0.94 -6.19 -11.04
CA ILE A 291 -0.72 -7.40 -11.85
C ILE A 291 -0.90 -7.08 -13.34
N ALA A 292 -1.90 -6.26 -13.69
CA ALA A 292 -2.15 -5.88 -15.07
C ALA A 292 -1.01 -5.04 -15.65
N GLU A 293 -0.42 -4.14 -14.87
CA GLU A 293 0.79 -3.39 -15.26
C GLU A 293 2.00 -4.31 -15.52
N ILE A 294 2.15 -5.38 -14.75
CA ILE A 294 3.25 -6.34 -14.91
C ILE A 294 3.03 -7.25 -16.13
N THR A 295 1.79 -7.69 -16.34
CA THR A 295 1.50 -8.84 -17.22
C THR A 295 0.76 -8.46 -18.51
N GLY A 296 0.18 -7.27 -18.57
CA GLY A 296 -0.70 -6.81 -19.65
C GLY A 296 -2.07 -7.49 -19.68
N ASP A 297 -2.38 -8.34 -18.70
CA ASP A 297 -3.66 -9.04 -18.55
C ASP A 297 -4.56 -8.25 -17.60
N ASP A 298 -5.74 -7.83 -18.03
CA ASP A 298 -6.70 -7.08 -17.22
C ASP A 298 -7.90 -7.93 -16.75
N SER A 299 -7.91 -9.24 -17.07
CA SER A 299 -9.06 -10.12 -16.87
C SER A 299 -9.47 -10.31 -15.41
N PHE A 300 -8.53 -10.16 -14.48
CA PHE A 300 -8.77 -10.28 -13.04
C PHE A 300 -9.15 -8.95 -12.39
N ILE A 301 -9.10 -7.82 -13.11
CA ILE A 301 -9.49 -6.52 -12.57
C ILE A 301 -11.00 -6.52 -12.29
N PRO A 302 -11.44 -6.31 -11.04
CA PRO A 302 -12.86 -6.26 -10.73
C PRO A 302 -13.52 -5.08 -11.44
N SER A 303 -14.64 -5.32 -12.16
CA SER A 303 -15.38 -4.24 -12.83
C SER A 303 -15.84 -3.17 -11.85
N ASP A 304 -15.87 -1.91 -12.28
CA ASP A 304 -16.28 -0.78 -11.43
C ASP A 304 -17.71 -0.96 -10.89
N LYS A 305 -18.60 -1.58 -11.67
CA LYS A 305 -19.96 -1.93 -11.24
C LYS A 305 -19.99 -2.84 -10.00
N LEU A 306 -19.07 -3.80 -9.91
CA LEU A 306 -18.97 -4.70 -8.75
C LEU A 306 -18.41 -3.95 -7.53
N ILE A 307 -17.40 -3.11 -7.74
CA ILE A 307 -16.82 -2.24 -6.70
C ILE A 307 -17.90 -1.32 -6.12
N PHE A 308 -18.59 -0.56 -6.97
CA PHE A 308 -19.68 0.34 -6.55
C PHE A 308 -20.78 -0.40 -5.81
N ARG A 309 -21.22 -1.54 -6.34
CA ARG A 309 -22.26 -2.35 -5.69
C ARG A 309 -21.81 -2.78 -4.29
N LYS A 310 -20.55 -3.18 -4.13
CA LYS A 310 -20.04 -3.66 -2.84
C LYS A 310 -19.91 -2.53 -1.83
N ILE A 311 -19.31 -1.42 -2.23
CA ILE A 311 -19.12 -0.24 -1.37
C ILE A 311 -20.48 0.30 -0.95
N ASN A 312 -21.41 0.54 -1.88
CA ASN A 312 -22.71 1.15 -1.58
C ASN A 312 -23.58 0.28 -0.67
N LYS A 313 -23.45 -1.05 -0.75
CA LYS A 313 -24.22 -1.99 0.08
C LYS A 313 -23.57 -2.31 1.42
N SER A 314 -22.41 -1.75 1.73
CA SER A 314 -21.77 -1.96 3.03
C SER A 314 -22.68 -1.45 4.14
N GLU A 315 -22.84 -2.26 5.18
CA GLU A 315 -23.59 -1.87 6.38
C GLU A 315 -22.90 -0.74 7.14
N CYS A 316 -21.61 -0.49 6.87
CA CYS A 316 -20.87 0.59 7.51
C CYS A 316 -21.51 1.96 7.31
N TRP A 317 -22.37 2.14 6.30
CA TRP A 317 -23.07 3.40 6.05
C TRP A 317 -24.30 3.62 6.94
N GLY A 318 -24.76 2.60 7.66
CA GLY A 318 -25.91 2.70 8.57
C GLY A 318 -25.69 3.65 9.75
N GLU A 319 -26.76 3.88 10.50
CA GLU A 319 -26.76 4.77 11.68
C GLU A 319 -26.31 4.08 12.97
N GLU A 320 -26.06 2.77 12.94
CA GLU A 320 -25.68 2.02 14.14
C GLU A 320 -24.34 2.51 14.70
N VAL A 321 -24.33 2.80 16.01
CA VAL A 321 -23.14 3.26 16.75
C VAL A 321 -21.95 2.32 16.57
N PHE A 322 -22.21 1.02 16.35
CA PHE A 322 -21.18 0.02 16.07
C PHE A 322 -20.27 0.41 14.90
N TYR A 323 -20.82 0.97 13.81
CA TYR A 323 -20.05 1.38 12.64
C TYR A 323 -19.35 2.73 12.80
N SER A 324 -19.60 3.46 13.89
CA SER A 324 -19.04 4.79 14.10
C SER A 324 -17.51 4.79 14.14
N LEU A 325 -16.88 3.74 14.68
CA LEU A 325 -15.41 3.62 14.69
C LEU A 325 -14.83 3.47 13.27
N PHE A 326 -15.54 2.74 12.41
CA PHE A 326 -15.15 2.58 11.01
C PHE A 326 -15.25 3.92 10.27
N LYS A 327 -16.38 4.62 10.42
CA LYS A 327 -16.59 5.95 9.82
C LYS A 327 -15.60 6.99 10.34
N LYS A 328 -15.03 6.78 11.53
CA LYS A 328 -14.00 7.64 12.14
C LYS A 328 -12.58 7.33 11.71
N SER A 329 -12.35 6.19 11.04
CA SER A 329 -11.02 5.81 10.61
C SER A 329 -10.56 6.65 9.42
N ILE A 330 -9.51 7.44 9.62
CA ILE A 330 -8.87 8.23 8.57
C ILE A 330 -7.59 7.57 8.04
N GLY A 331 -7.35 6.31 8.38
CA GLY A 331 -6.20 5.56 7.89
C GLY A 331 -6.35 5.19 6.42
N LEU A 332 -5.27 5.28 5.65
CA LEU A 332 -5.25 4.92 4.23
C LEU A 332 -5.65 3.46 4.01
N VAL A 333 -5.13 2.54 4.83
CA VAL A 333 -5.38 1.09 4.59
C VAL A 333 -6.68 0.61 5.21
N SER A 334 -7.07 1.15 6.36
CA SER A 334 -8.17 0.63 7.18
C SER A 334 -9.40 1.56 7.22
N GLY A 335 -9.31 2.76 6.64
CA GLY A 335 -10.30 3.81 6.77
C GLY A 335 -10.82 4.37 5.46
N LEU A 336 -11.54 5.48 5.57
CA LEU A 336 -12.23 6.13 4.46
C LEU A 336 -11.32 6.59 3.31
N PRO A 337 -10.08 7.08 3.52
CA PRO A 337 -9.24 7.55 2.41
C PRO A 337 -8.94 6.47 1.37
N GLY A 338 -8.66 5.23 1.77
CA GLY A 338 -8.42 4.14 0.82
C GLY A 338 -9.66 3.77 0.00
N ILE A 339 -10.85 3.86 0.63
CA ILE A 339 -12.14 3.65 -0.04
C ILE A 339 -12.40 4.79 -1.01
N GLY A 340 -12.20 6.04 -0.57
CA GLY A 340 -12.32 7.25 -1.37
C GLY A 340 -11.42 7.19 -2.60
N TRP A 341 -10.15 6.79 -2.44
CA TRP A 341 -9.22 6.63 -3.56
C TRP A 341 -9.71 5.58 -4.55
N THR A 342 -10.24 4.46 -4.08
CA THR A 342 -10.80 3.43 -4.96
C THR A 342 -11.99 3.95 -5.76
N LEU A 343 -12.87 4.74 -5.14
CA LEU A 343 -14.01 5.36 -5.82
C LEU A 343 -13.55 6.40 -6.83
N LEU A 344 -12.63 7.28 -6.44
CA LEU A 344 -12.02 8.32 -7.29
C LEU A 344 -11.42 7.73 -8.58
N GLU A 345 -10.69 6.62 -8.45
CA GLU A 345 -10.06 5.90 -9.56
C GLU A 345 -11.04 5.15 -10.46
N SER A 346 -12.24 4.84 -9.94
CA SER A 346 -13.26 4.07 -10.67
C SER A 346 -14.32 4.98 -11.31
N LEU A 347 -14.39 6.25 -10.92
CA LEU A 347 -15.27 7.26 -11.48
C LEU A 347 -14.50 8.05 -12.54
N SER A 348 -14.87 7.88 -13.81
CA SER A 348 -14.20 8.51 -14.96
C SER A 348 -14.24 10.04 -14.94
N ASP A 349 -15.34 10.62 -14.44
CA ASP A 349 -15.74 12.01 -14.70
C ASP A 349 -15.92 12.86 -13.43
N VAL A 350 -15.10 12.64 -12.39
CA VAL A 350 -15.24 13.40 -11.12
C VAL A 350 -15.03 14.91 -11.33
N ALA A 351 -14.21 15.32 -12.30
CA ALA A 351 -13.97 16.72 -12.66
C ALA A 351 -15.22 17.42 -13.24
N ASP A 352 -15.97 16.77 -14.14
CA ASP A 352 -17.17 17.36 -14.75
C ASP A 352 -18.33 17.50 -13.73
N LEU A 353 -18.35 16.63 -12.72
CA LEU A 353 -19.44 16.50 -11.74
C LEU A 353 -19.33 17.48 -10.55
N GLU A 354 -18.11 17.88 -10.13
CA GLU A 354 -17.95 18.95 -9.12
C GLU A 354 -18.28 20.34 -9.70
N VAL A 355 -18.07 20.54 -11.00
CA VAL A 355 -18.46 21.78 -11.72
C VAL A 355 -19.98 21.89 -11.86
N GLU A 356 -20.68 20.79 -12.15
CA GLU A 356 -22.15 20.78 -12.22
C GLU A 356 -22.80 21.14 -10.87
N LYS A 357 -22.32 20.60 -9.74
CA LYS A 357 -22.85 20.97 -8.40
C LYS A 357 -22.59 22.44 -8.04
N LYS A 358 -21.43 23.00 -8.35
CA LYS A 358 -21.19 24.45 -8.18
C LYS A 358 -22.16 25.28 -9.04
N SER A 359 -22.49 24.81 -10.25
CA SER A 359 -23.44 25.50 -11.15
C SER A 359 -24.90 25.42 -10.68
N GLU A 360 -25.30 24.35 -9.99
CA GLU A 360 -26.64 24.21 -9.41
C GLU A 360 -26.80 25.06 -8.13
N ILE A 361 -25.79 25.08 -7.25
CA ILE A 361 -25.82 25.88 -6.02
C ILE A 361 -25.88 27.38 -6.33
N VAL A 362 -25.23 27.84 -7.42
CA VAL A 362 -25.29 29.23 -7.90
C VAL A 362 -26.63 29.57 -8.57
N LYS A 363 -27.39 28.58 -9.06
CA LYS A 363 -28.73 28.79 -9.65
C LYS A 363 -29.85 28.78 -8.62
N THR A 364 -29.62 28.27 -7.42
CA THR A 364 -30.60 28.20 -6.32
C THR A 364 -30.33 29.18 -5.17
N GLY A 365 -29.33 30.07 -5.31
CA GLY A 365 -28.96 31.10 -4.33
C GLY A 365 -29.57 32.46 -4.61
#